data_AF-A0A7C2WPI1-F1
#
_entry.id   AF-A0A7C2WPI1-F1
#
_cell.length_a   1.000
_cell.length_b   1.000
_cell.length_c   1.000
_cell.angle_alpha   90.00
_cell.angle_beta   90.00
_cell.angle_gamma   90.00
#
_symmetry.space_group_name_H-M   'P 1'
#
loop_
_entity.id
_entity.type
_entity.pdbx_description
1 polymer ?
#
loop_
_entity_poly.entity_id
_entity_poly.type
_entity_poly.pdbx_seq_one_letter_code
_entity_poly.pdbx_strand_id
1 'polypeptide(L)'
;VVFICPHDETRKTLIGNIMEMKARKAQIIAIIEEGDEEIKELADDYIEIVEGVPEVLSPIPYVVPLQLFAYYMAVEKGYDPDKPRNLAKSVTVK
;
A
#
# COMPACT_ATOMS: atom_id res chain seq x y z
N VAL A 1 4.51 2.76 8.55
CA VAL A 1 3.87 1.47 8.23
C VAL A 1 2.85 1.74 7.16
N VAL A 2 2.86 0.95 6.09
CA VAL A 2 1.87 1.07 5.01
C VAL A 2 0.78 0.05 5.25
N PHE A 3 -0.47 0.50 5.30
CA PHE A 3 -1.64 -0.36 5.38
C PHE A 3 -2.38 -0.36 4.04
N ILE A 4 -2.85 -1.54 3.63
CA ILE A 4 -3.68 -1.73 2.44
C ILE A 4 -5.06 -2.08 2.99
N CYS A 5 -6.02 -1.20 2.74
CA CYS A 5 -7.33 -1.22 3.38
C CYS A 5 -8.45 -1.27 2.34
N PRO A 6 -8.61 -2.41 1.64
CA PRO A 6 -9.79 -2.64 0.83
C PRO A 6 -11.05 -2.64 1.70
N HIS A 7 -12.18 -2.26 1.10
CA HIS A 7 -13.48 -2.31 1.76
C HIS A 7 -14.04 -3.74 1.76
N ASP A 8 -13.44 -4.61 2.57
CA ASP A 8 -13.78 -6.04 2.68
C ASP A 8 -13.96 -6.52 4.13
N GLU A 9 -14.15 -7.83 4.29
CA GLU A 9 -14.32 -8.49 5.59
C GLU A 9 -13.16 -8.31 6.57
N THR A 10 -11.96 -7.94 6.10
CA THR A 10 -10.76 -7.75 6.92
C THR A 10 -10.71 -6.36 7.59
N ARG A 11 -11.56 -5.42 7.17
CA ARG A 11 -11.55 -4.01 7.60
C ARG A 11 -11.52 -3.82 9.11
N LYS A 12 -12.36 -4.56 9.85
CA LYS A 12 -12.42 -4.48 11.32
C LYS A 12 -11.08 -4.84 11.97
N THR A 13 -10.40 -5.86 11.44
CA THR A 13 -9.09 -6.31 11.93
C THR A 13 -8.01 -5.28 11.59
N LEU A 14 -8.07 -4.70 10.38
CA LEU A 14 -7.13 -3.67 9.94
C LEU A 14 -7.19 -2.42 10.81
N ILE A 15 -8.39 -1.94 11.18
CA ILE A 15 -8.55 -0.80 12.09
C ILE A 15 -7.87 -1.08 13.44
N GLY A 16 -8.07 -2.27 14.01
CA GLY A 16 -7.40 -2.67 15.25
C GLY A 16 -5.86 -2.64 15.12
N ASN A 17 -5.34 -3.16 14.00
CA ASN A 17 -3.90 -3.16 13.72
C ASN A 17 -3.33 -1.74 13.53
N ILE A 18 -4.09 -0.84 12.87
CA ILE A 18 -3.70 0.57 12.70
C ILE A 18 -3.61 1.24 14.07
N MET A 19 -4.62 1.08 14.92
CA MET A 19 -4.64 1.65 16.28
C MET A 19 -3.48 1.13 17.13
N GLU A 20 -3.17 -0.17 17.07
CA GLU A 20 -2.02 -0.76 17.76
C GLU A 20 -0.69 -0.12 17.30
N MET A 21 -0.50 0.05 15.99
CA MET A 21 0.71 0.67 15.44
C MET A 21 0.80 2.17 15.79
N LYS A 22 -0.32 2.88 15.80
CA LYS A 22 -0.40 4.29 16.22
C LYS A 22 -0.05 4.43 17.70
N ALA A 23 -0.49 3.52 18.57
CA ALA A 23 -0.10 3.49 19.98
C ALA A 23 1.42 3.29 20.16
N ARG A 24 2.10 2.67 19.20
CA ARG A 24 3.57 2.53 19.13
C ARG A 24 4.26 3.70 18.43
N LYS A 25 3.54 4.79 18.15
CA LYS A 25 4.02 6.00 17.46
C LYS A 25 4.53 5.73 16.04
N ALA A 26 4.04 4.68 15.39
CA ALA A 26 4.33 4.47 13.99
C ALA A 26 3.61 5.53 13.13
N GLN A 27 4.30 6.04 12.12
CA GLN A 27 3.68 6.84 11.06
C GLN A 27 2.90 5.92 10.13
N ILE A 28 1.65 6.26 9.82
CA ILE A 28 0.70 5.42 9.10
C ILE A 28 0.41 6.04 7.73
N ILE A 29 0.67 5.28 6.67
CA ILE A 29 0.21 5.59 5.31
C ILE A 29 -0.84 4.54 4.95
N ALA A 30 -2.04 4.95 4.55
CA ALA A 30 -3.13 4.03 4.23
C ALA A 30 -3.52 4.10 2.75
N ILE A 31 -3.69 2.95 2.10
CA ILE A 31 -4.34 2.85 0.78
C ILE A 31 -5.77 2.42 1.05
N ILE A 32 -6.74 3.27 0.71
CA ILE A 32 -8.13 3.13 1.12
C ILE A 32 -9.06 3.23 -0.08
N GLU A 33 -10.29 2.78 0.10
CA GLU A 33 -11.37 3.11 -0.83
C GLU A 33 -11.74 4.60 -0.70
N GLU A 34 -12.11 5.22 -1.82
CA GLU A 34 -12.60 6.59 -1.87
C GLU A 34 -13.78 6.77 -0.91
N GLY A 35 -13.68 7.78 -0.04
CA GLY A 35 -14.71 8.07 0.96
C GLY A 35 -14.61 7.28 2.28
N ASP A 36 -13.56 6.48 2.53
CA ASP A 36 -13.37 5.84 3.84
C ASP A 36 -12.85 6.84 4.89
N GLU A 37 -13.76 7.67 5.42
CA GLU A 37 -13.46 8.72 6.40
C GLU A 37 -12.89 8.17 7.73
N GLU A 38 -13.31 6.98 8.15
CA GLU A 38 -12.83 6.38 9.40
C GLU A 38 -11.32 6.07 9.34
N ILE A 39 -10.85 5.50 8.22
CA ILE A 39 -9.42 5.22 8.07
C ILE A 39 -8.63 6.52 7.81
N LYS A 40 -9.21 7.52 7.13
CA LYS A 40 -8.57 8.84 6.96
C LYS A 40 -8.25 9.51 8.29
N GLU A 41 -9.16 9.46 9.26
CA GLU A 41 -8.93 10.02 10.60
C GLU A 41 -7.84 9.25 11.39
N LEU A 42 -7.66 7.97 11.10
CA LEU A 42 -6.68 7.13 11.77
C LEU A 42 -5.28 7.24 11.15
N ALA A 43 -5.17 7.46 9.84
CA ALA A 43 -3.91 7.55 9.10
C ALA A 43 -3.22 8.92 9.24
N ASP A 44 -1.90 8.97 9.01
CA ASP A 44 -1.17 10.24 8.90
C ASP A 44 -1.15 10.75 7.45
N ASP A 45 -1.17 9.83 6.48
CA ASP A 45 -1.27 10.10 5.04
C ASP A 45 -2.09 8.99 4.36
N TYR A 46 -2.71 9.26 3.21
CA TYR A 46 -3.55 8.27 2.54
C TYR A 46 -3.60 8.44 1.01
N ILE A 47 -3.94 7.34 0.34
CA ILE A 47 -4.17 7.28 -1.11
C ILE A 47 -5.52 6.61 -1.34
N GLU A 48 -6.41 7.30 -2.05
CA GLU A 48 -7.74 6.78 -2.38
C GLU A 48 -7.72 5.99 -3.69
N ILE A 49 -8.38 4.84 -3.66
CA ILE A 49 -8.72 4.00 -4.81
C ILE A 49 -10.20 4.17 -5.09
N VAL A 50 -10.57 4.21 -6.37
CA VAL A 50 -11.99 4.33 -6.78
C VAL A 50 -12.89 3.33 -6.04
N GLU A 51 -14.05 3.82 -5.62
CA GLU A 51 -15.06 3.00 -4.94
C GLU A 51 -15.68 1.93 -5.85
N GLY A 52 -16.26 0.91 -5.22
CA GLY A 52 -17.08 -0.09 -5.92
C GLY A 52 -16.26 -1.14 -6.67
N VAL A 53 -14.97 -1.26 -6.37
CA VAL A 53 -14.15 -2.37 -6.86
C VAL A 53 -14.62 -3.66 -6.18
N PRO A 54 -15.03 -4.69 -6.94
CA PRO A 54 -15.37 -5.98 -6.34
C PRO A 54 -14.21 -6.50 -5.50
N GLU A 55 -14.48 -7.02 -4.31
CA GLU A 55 -13.46 -7.49 -3.36
C GLU A 55 -12.41 -8.39 -4.01
N VAL A 56 -12.84 -9.35 -4.84
CA VAL A 56 -11.96 -10.28 -5.58
C VAL A 56 -10.99 -9.58 -6.54
N LEU A 57 -11.33 -8.38 -7.01
CA LEU A 57 -10.52 -7.56 -7.90
C LEU A 57 -9.72 -6.48 -7.16
N SER A 58 -9.97 -6.24 -5.87
CA SER A 58 -9.29 -5.22 -5.06
C SER A 58 -7.75 -5.31 -5.09
N PRO A 59 -7.08 -6.48 -5.21
CA PRO A 59 -5.61 -6.50 -5.27
C PRO A 59 -5.04 -5.78 -6.50
N ILE A 60 -5.80 -5.65 -7.58
CA ILE A 60 -5.34 -5.07 -8.85
C ILE A 60 -5.17 -3.54 -8.74
N PRO A 61 -6.17 -2.73 -8.35
CA PRO A 61 -5.95 -1.30 -8.23
C PRO A 61 -5.12 -0.94 -6.99
N TYR A 62 -5.21 -1.68 -5.89
CA TYR A 62 -4.48 -1.37 -4.64
C TYR A 62 -2.96 -1.59 -4.75
N VAL A 63 -2.46 -2.39 -5.72
CA VAL A 63 -1.01 -2.53 -5.93
C VAL A 63 -0.38 -1.36 -6.68
N VAL A 64 -1.16 -0.60 -7.45
CA VAL A 64 -0.65 0.48 -8.31
C VAL A 64 0.06 1.58 -7.50
N PRO A 65 -0.51 2.13 -6.40
CA PRO A 65 0.18 3.11 -5.59
C PRO A 65 1.48 2.58 -4.98
N LEU A 66 1.53 1.29 -4.62
CA LEU A 66 2.74 0.66 -4.08
C LEU A 66 3.86 0.57 -5.12
N GLN A 67 3.51 0.26 -6.36
CA GLN A 67 4.46 0.25 -7.49
C GLN A 67 5.00 1.65 -7.77
N LEU A 68 4.13 2.66 -7.78
CA LEU A 68 4.53 4.06 -7.94
C LEU A 68 5.40 4.55 -6.79
N PHE A 69 5.03 4.21 -5.54
CA PHE A 69 5.83 4.55 -4.36
C PHE A 69 7.24 3.95 -4.46
N ALA A 70 7.36 2.67 -4.82
CA ALA A 70 8.66 2.02 -5.01
C ALA A 70 9.47 2.66 -6.16
N TYR A 71 8.83 2.98 -7.28
CA TYR A 71 9.46 3.63 -8.42
C TYR A 71 10.01 5.01 -8.05
N TYR A 72 9.17 5.90 -7.49
CA TYR A 72 9.60 7.25 -7.12
C TYR A 72 10.65 7.24 -6.03
N MET A 73 10.56 6.32 -5.05
CA MET A 73 11.60 6.12 -4.04
C MET A 73 12.94 5.70 -4.66
N ALA A 74 12.94 4.83 -5.69
CA ALA A 74 14.16 4.40 -6.36
C ALA A 74 14.79 5.58 -7.12
N VAL A 75 13.99 6.31 -7.90
CA VAL A 75 14.43 7.49 -8.67
C VAL A 75 14.98 8.57 -7.75
N GLU A 76 14.27 8.90 -6.67
CA GLU A 76 14.69 9.92 -5.70
C GLU A 76 16.02 9.56 -5.02
N LYS A 77 16.28 8.27 -4.81
CA LYS A 77 17.55 7.78 -4.25
C LYS A 77 18.65 7.60 -5.29
N GLY A 78 18.42 7.94 -6.55
CA GLY A 78 19.39 7.77 -7.64
C GLY A 78 19.65 6.31 -8.00
N TYR A 79 18.72 5.41 -7.72
CA TYR A 79 18.80 4.01 -8.12
C TYR A 79 18.14 3.77 -9.49
N ASP A 80 18.64 2.77 -10.22
CA ASP A 80 18.03 2.30 -11.48
C ASP A 80 16.90 1.29 -11.17
N PRO A 81 15.61 1.66 -11.36
CA PRO A 81 14.49 0.76 -11.12
C PRO A 81 14.39 -0.38 -12.14
N ASP A 82 15.00 -0.24 -13.34
CA ASP A 82 14.99 -1.28 -14.38
C ASP A 82 16.04 -2.37 -14.10
N LYS A 83 17.14 -2.02 -13.42
CA LYS A 83 18.24 -2.93 -13.10
C LYS A 83 18.61 -2.92 -11.61
N PRO A 84 17.72 -3.36 -10.72
CA PRO A 84 18.03 -3.49 -9.30
C PRO A 84 19.19 -4.47 -9.08
N ARG A 85 20.07 -4.12 -8.14
CA ARG A 85 21.26 -4.93 -7.81
C ARG A 85 20.87 -6.38 -7.48
N ASN A 86 21.69 -7.32 -7.95
CA ASN A 86 21.55 -8.76 -7.69
C ASN A 86 20.26 -9.42 -8.20
N LEU A 87 19.47 -8.75 -9.05
CA LEU A 87 18.26 -9.32 -9.65
C LEU A 87 18.44 -9.54 -11.14
N ALA A 88 17.84 -10.63 -11.63
CA ALA A 88 17.69 -10.93 -13.04
C ALA A 88 16.20 -10.96 -13.38
N LYS A 89 15.85 -10.59 -14.62
CA LYS A 89 14.45 -10.63 -15.07
C LYS A 89 13.85 -12.04 -15.01
N SER A 90 14.67 -13.05 -15.26
CA SER A 90 14.35 -14.46 -15.10
C SER A 90 15.62 -15.20 -14.73
N VAL A 91 15.57 -16.07 -13.72
CA VAL A 91 16.70 -16.93 -13.34
C VAL A 91 16.61 -18.20 -14.16
N THR A 92 17.37 -18.26 -15.25
CA THR A 92 17.53 -19.49 -16.02
C THR A 92 18.78 -20.21 -15.50
N VAL A 93 18.57 -21.35 -14.85
CA VAL A 93 19.65 -22.25 -14.43
C VAL A 93 19.84 -23.25 -15.57
N LYS A 94 21.09 -23.47 -15.99
CA LYS A 94 21.42 -24.56 -16.91
C LYS A 94 21.46 -25.89 -16.18
#